data_AF-A0A429TBZ9-F1
#
_entry.id   AF-A0A429TBZ9-F1
#
_cell.length_a   1.000
_cell.length_b   1.000
_cell.length_c   1.000
_cell.angle_alpha   90.00
_cell.angle_beta   90.00
_cell.angle_gamma   90.00
#
_symmetry.space_group_name_H-M   'P 1'
#
loop_
_entity.id
_entity.type
_entity.pdbx_description
1 polymer ?
#
loop_
_entity_poly.entity_id
_entity_poly.type
_entity_poly.pdbx_seq_one_letter_code
_entity_poly.pdbx_strand_id
1 'polypeptide(L)'
;MLPDETMPPDDTARLRAAAAFVREHDSTTLLPLLLPGIDGPDLRTLAERCRFAHAGTLLFPPDAQSLRAQLDACGLAADTPSHPSVVVRDRLARRHRRDPAELDVRILRPQVPGAAGERRAVEVFALTVPPHSALEPIAAYERTRRHEAHLAFEIERPDPLVLRGLCATLARHGARPDGGGYNPHENGTVLYFTTPADSSCGYRRLELYAHGDHRGALADHLGHQGERQPAETLLHLLTGAWTTQALASFARLRLPDAMDTRTACRTEDLARLTGTHPRGLDTLLRYLVMLGAVAHDAGPGPQEGFRLTELGALLRTDEPASMRPLALMYGGPFYRSFGGLDHAVRTGLPAFDHLFGENHFDHFARDPELADLFDRSMAASARMFRPLPAHPAVTAAARASAPATVVDVAGGNGELLGQVLTAHPGLRGILLERPHAVEAARRLLDSAGCGARCAYRAGDFADVPSGGDVYLLSRVLHDWDDDRCREILRHCARAMPAHADLLIVERLLPADGSPSLATAWDLHMLCNVGGRERTAAHYARLLADAGLDLRGHTPLPLDAHVLHARKTPPRP
;
A
#
# COMPACT_ATOMS: atom_id res chain seq x y z
N MET A 1 45.84 34.20 3.92
CA MET A 1 46.40 33.17 3.03
C MET A 1 45.37 32.06 2.93
N LEU A 2 44.69 31.98 1.79
CA LEU A 2 43.76 30.90 1.45
C LEU A 2 44.59 29.61 1.26
N PRO A 3 44.18 28.45 1.81
CA PRO A 3 44.84 27.20 1.48
C PRO A 3 44.48 26.80 0.04
N ASP A 4 45.54 26.47 -0.67
CA ASP A 4 45.67 26.11 -2.09
C ASP A 4 44.55 25.21 -2.64
N GLU A 5 44.07 25.51 -3.85
CA GLU A 5 43.10 24.70 -4.60
C GLU A 5 43.75 23.38 -5.06
N THR A 6 43.75 22.46 -4.10
CA THR A 6 44.03 21.03 -4.07
C THR A 6 44.06 20.28 -5.41
N MET A 7 45.21 19.65 -5.69
CA MET A 7 45.28 18.43 -6.51
C MET A 7 44.25 17.39 -6.01
N PRO A 8 43.52 16.70 -6.92
CA PRO A 8 42.57 15.67 -6.51
C PRO A 8 43.30 14.59 -5.69
N PRO A 9 42.75 14.12 -4.56
CA PRO A 9 43.44 13.18 -3.68
C PRO A 9 43.88 11.93 -4.44
N ASP A 10 45.10 11.48 -4.18
CA ASP A 10 45.64 10.21 -4.70
C ASP A 10 44.69 9.05 -4.34
N ASP A 11 44.62 8.03 -5.19
CA ASP A 11 43.72 6.88 -5.03
C ASP A 11 43.97 6.17 -3.69
N THR A 12 45.21 6.13 -3.23
CA THR A 12 45.61 5.64 -1.90
C THR A 12 44.93 6.43 -0.78
N ALA A 13 44.87 7.76 -0.88
CA ALA A 13 44.25 8.61 0.14
C ALA A 13 42.73 8.41 0.18
N ARG A 14 42.09 8.19 -0.98
CA ARG A 14 40.65 7.88 -1.07
C ARG A 14 40.33 6.54 -0.44
N LEU A 15 41.12 5.51 -0.77
CA LEU A 15 40.96 4.19 -0.22
C LEU A 15 41.14 4.20 1.30
N ARG A 16 42.16 4.93 1.79
CA ARG A 16 42.37 5.13 3.23
C ARG A 16 41.20 5.84 3.90
N ALA A 17 40.67 6.89 3.29
CA ALA A 17 39.50 7.62 3.80
C ALA A 17 38.25 6.72 3.84
N ALA A 18 38.00 5.93 2.80
CA ALA A 18 36.89 4.98 2.78
C ALA A 18 37.04 3.89 3.87
N ALA A 19 38.26 3.34 4.04
CA ALA A 19 38.53 2.36 5.08
C ALA A 19 38.36 2.95 6.49
N ALA A 20 38.85 4.18 6.73
CA ALA A 20 38.62 4.87 8.01
C ALA A 20 37.13 5.12 8.26
N PHE A 21 36.41 5.62 7.26
CA PHE A 21 34.97 5.85 7.32
C PHE A 21 34.20 4.58 7.73
N VAL A 22 34.51 3.45 7.12
CA VAL A 22 33.87 2.15 7.42
C VAL A 22 34.16 1.67 8.85
N ARG A 23 35.35 1.96 9.39
CA ARG A 23 35.70 1.61 10.79
C ARG A 23 34.95 2.47 11.81
N GLU A 24 34.77 3.75 11.51
CA GLU A 24 34.33 4.76 12.50
C GLU A 24 32.80 4.90 12.60
N HIS A 25 32.04 4.52 11.57
CA HIS A 25 30.60 4.81 11.50
C HIS A 25 29.73 3.55 11.56
N ASP A 26 28.53 3.64 12.12
CA ASP A 26 27.54 2.55 12.16
C ASP A 26 26.19 2.97 11.53
N SER A 27 25.23 2.05 11.44
CA SER A 27 23.91 2.37 10.87
C SER A 27 23.22 3.54 11.57
N THR A 28 23.26 3.58 12.89
CA THR A 28 22.50 4.55 13.71
C THR A 28 23.04 5.97 13.57
N THR A 29 24.35 6.08 13.36
CA THR A 29 25.05 7.35 13.15
C THR A 29 25.04 7.81 11.69
N LEU A 30 25.00 6.88 10.73
CA LEU A 30 24.99 7.22 9.29
C LEU A 30 23.62 7.63 8.76
N LEU A 31 22.55 6.97 9.17
CA LEU A 31 21.21 7.22 8.63
C LEU A 31 20.77 8.69 8.79
N PRO A 32 21.00 9.38 9.93
CA PRO A 32 20.67 10.81 10.06
C PRO A 32 21.54 11.73 9.20
N LEU A 33 22.78 11.34 8.90
CA LEU A 33 23.69 12.10 8.03
C LEU A 33 23.32 11.95 6.55
N LEU A 34 22.79 10.78 6.18
CA LEU A 34 22.31 10.45 4.84
C LEU A 34 20.92 11.03 4.56
N LEU A 35 20.06 11.10 5.59
CA LEU A 35 18.65 11.47 5.50
C LEU A 35 18.35 12.60 6.49
N PRO A 36 18.62 13.86 6.11
CA PRO A 36 18.37 15.00 6.98
C PRO A 36 16.89 15.08 7.39
N GLY A 37 16.64 15.29 8.69
CA GLY A 37 15.28 15.43 9.22
C GLY A 37 14.55 14.11 9.52
N ILE A 38 15.23 12.96 9.42
CA ILE A 38 14.64 11.67 9.82
C ILE A 38 14.16 11.68 11.27
N ASP A 39 12.91 11.26 11.50
CA ASP A 39 12.30 11.25 12.82
C ASP A 39 12.67 10.00 13.64
N GLY A 40 12.42 10.05 14.96
CA GLY A 40 12.79 8.97 15.87
C GLY A 40 12.20 7.59 15.52
N PRO A 41 10.90 7.48 15.15
CA PRO A 41 10.31 6.21 14.72
C PRO A 41 10.90 5.63 13.42
N ASP A 42 11.07 6.44 12.38
CA ASP A 42 11.62 5.98 11.10
C ASP A 42 13.10 5.60 11.24
N LEU A 43 13.87 6.38 12.02
CA LEU A 43 15.28 6.08 12.28
C LEU A 43 15.45 4.75 13.00
N ARG A 44 14.64 4.47 14.04
CA ARG A 44 14.68 3.17 14.72
C ARG A 44 14.34 2.03 13.77
N THR A 45 13.30 2.20 12.95
CA THR A 45 12.86 1.19 11.98
C THR A 45 13.97 0.87 10.98
N LEU A 46 14.64 1.89 10.42
CA LEU A 46 15.75 1.70 9.51
C LEU A 46 16.96 1.06 10.22
N ALA A 47 17.33 1.53 11.41
CA ALA A 47 18.47 1.00 12.15
C ALA A 47 18.29 -0.46 12.61
N GLU A 48 17.06 -0.88 12.91
CA GLU A 48 16.73 -2.28 13.28
C GLU A 48 16.74 -3.25 12.09
N ARG A 49 16.64 -2.73 10.85
CA ARG A 49 16.42 -3.55 9.65
C ARG A 49 17.57 -3.47 8.64
N CYS A 50 18.33 -2.38 8.68
CA CYS A 50 19.42 -2.07 7.76
C CYS A 50 20.74 -2.01 8.53
N ARG A 51 21.68 -2.88 8.18
CA ARG A 51 23.03 -2.88 8.74
C ARG A 51 24.01 -2.33 7.72
N PHE A 52 24.76 -1.30 8.10
CA PHE A 52 25.81 -0.76 7.25
C PHE A 52 26.85 -1.84 6.94
N ALA A 53 27.02 -2.13 5.66
CA ALA A 53 27.81 -3.26 5.16
C ALA A 53 29.14 -2.80 4.56
N HIS A 54 29.10 -1.84 3.64
CA HIS A 54 30.31 -1.35 2.97
C HIS A 54 30.19 0.07 2.44
N ALA A 55 31.35 0.69 2.18
CA ALA A 55 31.47 1.89 1.37
C ALA A 55 32.13 1.54 0.04
N GLY A 56 31.51 1.95 -1.07
CA GLY A 56 32.03 1.78 -2.42
C GLY A 56 32.93 2.93 -2.85
N THR A 57 33.99 2.62 -3.61
CA THR A 57 34.88 3.60 -4.24
C THR A 57 35.44 3.08 -5.56
N LEU A 58 35.67 3.99 -6.52
CA LEU A 58 36.33 3.70 -7.79
C LEU A 58 37.77 4.26 -7.78
N LEU A 59 38.74 3.40 -8.09
CA LEU A 59 40.18 3.69 -8.14
C LEU A 59 40.72 3.44 -9.55
N PHE A 60 41.89 4.01 -9.85
CA PHE A 60 42.51 3.97 -11.17
C PHE A 60 43.99 3.59 -11.08
N PRO A 61 44.32 2.37 -10.63
CA PRO A 61 45.70 1.91 -10.54
C PRO A 61 46.31 1.70 -11.95
N PRO A 62 47.62 1.91 -12.14
CA PRO A 62 48.27 1.67 -13.43
C PRO A 62 48.36 0.18 -13.80
N ASP A 63 48.41 -0.69 -12.79
CA ASP A 63 48.44 -2.14 -12.94
C ASP A 63 47.94 -2.85 -11.66
N ALA A 64 47.81 -4.16 -11.71
CA ALA A 64 47.36 -4.98 -10.58
C ALA A 64 48.33 -4.96 -9.39
N GLN A 65 49.63 -4.77 -9.61
CA GLN A 65 50.63 -4.74 -8.55
C GLN A 65 50.49 -3.44 -7.72
N SER A 66 50.24 -2.33 -8.40
CA SER A 66 50.00 -1.03 -7.80
C SER A 66 48.71 -1.02 -6.97
N LEU A 67 47.65 -1.68 -7.45
CA LEU A 67 46.42 -1.86 -6.68
C LEU A 67 46.67 -2.64 -5.37
N ARG A 68 47.47 -3.71 -5.42
CA ARG A 68 47.86 -4.49 -4.23
C ARG A 68 48.64 -3.64 -3.24
N ALA A 69 49.62 -2.87 -3.73
CA ALA A 69 50.39 -1.95 -2.88
C ALA A 69 49.50 -0.87 -2.23
N GLN A 70 48.49 -0.36 -2.95
CA GLN A 70 47.52 0.59 -2.40
C GLN A 70 46.65 -0.02 -1.30
N LEU A 71 46.20 -1.27 -1.46
CA LEU A 71 45.44 -2.02 -0.44
C LEU A 71 46.29 -2.22 0.82
N ASP A 72 47.52 -2.71 0.67
CA ASP A 72 48.46 -2.91 1.79
C ASP A 72 48.74 -1.61 2.53
N ALA A 73 48.98 -0.51 1.80
CA ALA A 73 49.21 0.82 2.38
C ALA A 73 48.01 1.41 3.14
N CYS A 74 46.82 0.80 3.01
CA CYS A 74 45.60 1.15 3.73
C CYS A 74 45.25 0.15 4.85
N GLY A 75 46.09 -0.87 5.05
CA GLY A 75 45.84 -1.95 6.00
C GLY A 75 44.70 -2.87 5.55
N LEU A 76 44.52 -3.04 4.24
CA LEU A 76 43.56 -3.93 3.62
C LEU A 76 44.31 -5.12 3.01
N ALA A 77 43.71 -6.31 3.03
CA ALA A 77 44.33 -7.52 2.49
C ALA A 77 44.63 -7.40 0.99
N ALA A 78 45.91 -7.34 0.59
CA ALA A 78 46.31 -7.26 -0.82
C ALA A 78 46.01 -8.52 -1.64
N ASP A 79 45.80 -9.67 -1.00
CA ASP A 79 45.41 -10.92 -1.63
C ASP A 79 43.89 -11.06 -1.82
N THR A 80 43.12 -9.99 -1.54
CA THR A 80 41.67 -9.98 -1.76
C THR A 80 41.35 -10.41 -3.21
N PRO A 81 40.49 -11.43 -3.40
CA PRO A 81 40.07 -11.86 -4.73
C PRO A 81 39.45 -10.71 -5.52
N SER A 82 39.75 -10.65 -6.81
CA SER A 82 39.12 -9.71 -7.73
C SER A 82 38.25 -10.45 -8.73
N HIS A 83 37.15 -9.82 -9.15
CA HIS A 83 36.25 -10.32 -10.19
C HIS A 83 36.00 -9.24 -11.25
N PRO A 84 35.62 -9.57 -12.49
CA PRO A 84 35.21 -8.57 -13.47
C PRO A 84 33.94 -7.85 -13.00
N SER A 85 33.91 -6.53 -13.03
CA SER A 85 32.70 -5.75 -12.74
C SER A 85 31.97 -5.41 -14.04
N VAL A 86 30.85 -6.08 -14.31
CA VAL A 86 30.05 -5.81 -15.52
C VAL A 86 29.28 -4.49 -15.40
N VAL A 87 28.65 -4.25 -14.23
CA VAL A 87 27.77 -3.09 -14.03
C VAL A 87 28.53 -1.76 -14.08
N VAL A 88 29.64 -1.65 -13.36
CA VAL A 88 30.42 -0.40 -13.33
C VAL A 88 31.13 -0.17 -14.66
N ARG A 89 31.63 -1.24 -15.30
CA ARG A 89 32.21 -1.15 -16.65
C ARG A 89 31.21 -0.60 -17.66
N ASP A 90 29.99 -1.13 -17.70
CA ASP A 90 28.98 -0.69 -18.67
C ASP A 90 28.51 0.75 -18.38
N ARG A 91 28.47 1.17 -17.10
CA ARG A 91 28.19 2.56 -16.71
C ARG A 91 29.29 3.52 -17.15
N LEU A 92 30.56 3.17 -16.91
CA LEU A 92 31.71 3.98 -17.35
C LEU A 92 31.76 4.09 -18.88
N ALA A 93 31.56 2.96 -19.57
CA ALA A 93 31.49 2.90 -21.03
C ALA A 93 30.41 3.84 -21.58
N ARG A 94 29.20 3.79 -21.03
CA ARG A 94 28.08 4.66 -21.44
C ARG A 94 28.38 6.13 -21.16
N ARG A 95 28.88 6.45 -19.96
CA ARG A 95 29.14 7.83 -19.52
C ARG A 95 30.21 8.51 -20.37
N HIS A 96 31.25 7.77 -20.71
CA HIS A 96 32.40 8.26 -21.48
C HIS A 96 32.33 7.91 -22.97
N ARG A 97 31.23 7.31 -23.43
CA ARG A 97 31.00 6.87 -24.82
C ARG A 97 32.13 6.01 -25.37
N ARG A 98 32.55 5.02 -24.58
CA ARG A 98 33.60 4.04 -24.90
C ARG A 98 33.01 2.66 -25.13
N ASP A 99 33.76 1.82 -25.82
CA ASP A 99 33.46 0.40 -25.89
C ASP A 99 33.74 -0.24 -24.50
N PRO A 100 32.79 -0.96 -23.89
CA PRO A 100 33.03 -1.70 -22.66
C PRO A 100 34.25 -2.64 -22.72
N ALA A 101 34.61 -3.16 -23.89
CA ALA A 101 35.77 -4.03 -24.06
C ALA A 101 37.11 -3.29 -23.83
N GLU A 102 37.14 -1.96 -23.91
CA GLU A 102 38.32 -1.13 -23.65
C GLU A 102 38.55 -0.86 -22.15
N LEU A 103 37.61 -1.25 -21.29
CA LEU A 103 37.62 -0.92 -19.86
C LEU A 103 37.81 -2.19 -19.00
N ASP A 104 39.02 -2.39 -18.49
CA ASP A 104 39.30 -3.44 -17.51
C ASP A 104 38.92 -2.96 -16.10
N VAL A 105 37.65 -3.20 -15.73
CA VAL A 105 37.12 -2.86 -14.41
C VAL A 105 37.00 -4.13 -13.56
N ARG A 106 37.70 -4.12 -12.43
CA ARG A 106 37.70 -5.19 -11.43
C ARG A 106 36.94 -4.74 -10.18
N ILE A 107 36.28 -5.67 -9.50
CA ILE A 107 35.67 -5.46 -8.18
C ILE A 107 36.40 -6.30 -7.13
N LEU A 108 36.67 -5.70 -5.98
CA LEU A 108 37.28 -6.32 -4.80
C LEU A 108 36.49 -5.88 -3.56
N ARG A 109 36.38 -6.75 -2.55
CA ARG A 109 35.70 -6.45 -1.28
C ARG A 109 36.59 -6.77 -0.07
N PRO A 110 37.72 -6.04 0.13
CA PRO A 110 38.56 -6.22 1.31
C PRO A 110 37.77 -5.97 2.60
N GLN A 111 37.93 -6.87 3.56
CA GLN A 111 37.24 -6.79 4.85
C GLN A 111 37.87 -5.72 5.75
N VAL A 112 37.02 -5.03 6.49
CA VAL A 112 37.37 -4.01 7.46
C VAL A 112 36.62 -4.30 8.76
N PRO A 113 37.33 -4.49 9.89
CA PRO A 113 36.66 -4.68 11.17
C PRO A 113 35.99 -3.38 11.61
N GLY A 114 34.70 -3.45 11.93
CA GLY A 114 33.96 -2.35 12.57
C GLY A 114 34.39 -2.13 14.02
N ALA A 115 34.02 -0.98 14.59
CA ALA A 115 34.37 -0.60 15.97
C ALA A 115 33.89 -1.61 17.03
N ALA A 116 32.80 -2.35 16.78
CA ALA A 116 32.26 -3.38 17.68
C ALA A 116 32.54 -4.82 17.19
N GLY A 117 33.49 -4.99 16.26
CA GLY A 117 33.88 -6.29 15.70
C GLY A 117 32.97 -6.79 14.57
N GLU A 118 32.11 -5.93 14.02
CA GLU A 118 31.29 -6.30 12.86
C GLU A 118 32.15 -6.52 11.61
N ARG A 119 31.75 -7.49 10.79
CA ARG A 119 32.38 -7.71 9.48
C ARG A 119 31.79 -6.73 8.47
N ARG A 120 32.57 -5.72 8.10
CA ARG A 120 32.27 -4.74 7.06
C ARG A 120 33.30 -4.84 5.95
N ALA A 121 33.07 -4.14 4.84
CA ALA A 121 34.03 -4.11 3.74
C ALA A 121 34.19 -2.70 3.15
N VAL A 122 35.26 -2.52 2.40
CA VAL A 122 35.31 -1.46 1.38
C VAL A 122 35.10 -2.15 0.04
N GLU A 123 34.14 -1.70 -0.75
CA GLU A 123 33.96 -2.20 -2.11
C GLU A 123 34.79 -1.35 -3.08
N VAL A 124 35.81 -1.96 -3.66
CA VAL A 124 36.76 -1.29 -4.54
C VAL A 124 36.45 -1.70 -5.97
N PHE A 125 36.05 -0.73 -6.78
CA PHE A 125 36.10 -0.85 -8.23
C PHE A 125 37.45 -0.31 -8.69
N ALA A 126 38.19 -1.09 -9.48
CA ALA A 126 39.48 -0.69 -10.00
C ALA A 126 39.44 -0.72 -11.53
N LEU A 127 39.52 0.45 -12.17
CA LEU A 127 39.75 0.56 -13.61
C LEU A 127 41.27 0.63 -13.84
N THR A 128 41.85 -0.31 -14.57
CA THR A 128 43.29 -0.25 -14.87
C THR A 128 43.59 0.88 -15.86
N VAL A 129 44.46 1.82 -15.47
CA VAL A 129 44.80 3.02 -16.26
C VAL A 129 46.32 3.11 -16.42
N PRO A 130 46.89 2.47 -17.45
CA PRO A 130 48.33 2.54 -17.72
C PRO A 130 48.79 3.99 -17.93
N PRO A 131 50.02 4.35 -17.53
CA PRO A 131 50.56 5.68 -17.78
C PRO A 131 50.51 6.05 -19.27
N HIS A 132 50.16 7.30 -19.57
CA HIS A 132 50.00 7.83 -20.93
C HIS A 132 48.91 7.16 -21.78
N SER A 133 47.98 6.43 -21.15
CA SER A 133 46.85 5.82 -21.85
C SER A 133 45.72 6.83 -22.11
N ALA A 134 44.85 6.50 -23.08
CA ALA A 134 43.64 7.28 -23.37
C ALA A 134 42.61 7.27 -22.22
N LEU A 135 42.86 6.53 -21.13
CA LEU A 135 41.99 6.43 -19.95
C LEU A 135 42.34 7.46 -18.86
N GLU A 136 43.49 8.15 -18.94
CA GLU A 136 43.88 9.18 -17.95
C GLU A 136 42.84 10.31 -17.80
N PRO A 137 42.24 10.86 -18.89
CA PRO A 137 41.19 11.88 -18.76
C PRO A 137 39.92 11.35 -18.08
N ILE A 138 39.57 10.08 -18.32
CA ILE A 138 38.44 9.40 -17.68
C ILE A 138 38.70 9.27 -16.18
N ALA A 139 39.90 8.81 -15.82
CA ALA A 139 40.32 8.69 -14.43
C ALA A 139 40.28 10.05 -13.70
N ALA A 140 40.78 11.11 -14.33
CA ALA A 140 40.73 12.46 -13.76
C ALA A 140 39.28 12.97 -13.54
N TYR A 141 38.40 12.75 -14.52
CA TYR A 141 36.99 13.10 -14.43
C TYR A 141 36.29 12.36 -13.28
N GLU A 142 36.44 11.03 -13.24
CA GLU A 142 35.79 10.19 -12.24
C GLU A 142 36.34 10.40 -10.83
N ARG A 143 37.65 10.65 -10.70
CA ARG A 143 38.26 11.07 -9.42
C ARG A 143 37.59 12.32 -8.87
N THR A 144 37.23 13.28 -9.72
CA THR A 144 36.58 14.52 -9.29
C THR A 144 35.11 14.29 -8.95
N ARG A 145 34.39 13.54 -9.78
CA ARG A 145 32.93 13.39 -9.68
C ARG A 145 32.46 12.28 -8.73
N ARG A 146 33.29 11.27 -8.47
CA ARG A 146 33.02 10.15 -7.56
C ARG A 146 31.68 9.44 -7.83
N HIS A 147 31.33 9.21 -9.09
CA HIS A 147 30.01 8.68 -9.48
C HIS A 147 29.68 7.29 -8.89
N GLU A 148 30.69 6.46 -8.65
CA GLU A 148 30.49 5.11 -8.10
C GLU A 148 30.67 5.06 -6.57
N ALA A 149 30.92 6.20 -5.91
CA ALA A 149 31.00 6.26 -4.46
C ALA A 149 29.61 6.14 -3.84
N HIS A 150 29.42 5.13 -2.98
CA HIS A 150 28.13 4.85 -2.36
C HIS A 150 28.31 4.23 -0.97
N LEU A 151 27.24 4.24 -0.17
CA LEU A 151 27.16 3.51 1.11
C LEU A 151 26.11 2.42 0.98
N ALA A 152 26.44 1.19 1.36
CA ALA A 152 25.56 0.05 1.26
C ALA A 152 25.08 -0.44 2.62
N PHE A 153 23.81 -0.79 2.67
CA PHE A 153 23.14 -1.33 3.85
C PHE A 153 22.52 -2.67 3.49
N GLU A 154 22.91 -3.70 4.24
CA GLU A 154 22.38 -5.03 4.13
C GLU A 154 21.09 -5.14 4.95
N ILE A 155 20.08 -5.77 4.36
CA ILE A 155 18.80 -6.00 5.01
C ILE A 155 18.82 -7.37 5.65
N GLU A 156 18.71 -7.44 6.98
CA GLU A 156 18.90 -8.69 7.73
C GLU A 156 17.84 -9.75 7.44
N ARG A 157 16.58 -9.31 7.22
CA ARG A 157 15.43 -10.18 6.95
C ARG A 157 14.56 -9.55 5.87
N PRO A 158 14.95 -9.68 4.59
CA PRO A 158 14.23 -9.04 3.50
C PRO A 158 12.95 -9.83 3.18
N ASP A 159 11.82 -9.14 3.19
CA ASP A 159 10.55 -9.60 2.64
C ASP A 159 9.90 -8.45 1.84
N PRO A 160 8.91 -8.73 0.97
CA PRO A 160 8.33 -7.70 0.10
C PRO A 160 7.72 -6.51 0.85
N LEU A 161 7.12 -6.73 2.02
CA LEU A 161 6.50 -5.66 2.81
C LEU A 161 7.57 -4.81 3.50
N VAL A 162 8.60 -5.44 4.07
CA VAL A 162 9.75 -4.76 4.66
C VAL A 162 10.48 -3.92 3.60
N LEU A 163 10.74 -4.47 2.42
CA LEU A 163 11.40 -3.75 1.33
C LEU A 163 10.61 -2.53 0.88
N ARG A 164 9.29 -2.67 0.69
CA ARG A 164 8.39 -1.55 0.36
C ARG A 164 8.39 -0.49 1.46
N GLY A 165 8.31 -0.90 2.72
CA GLY A 165 8.38 0.00 3.87
C GLY A 165 9.67 0.80 3.92
N LEU A 166 10.83 0.12 3.80
CA LEU A 166 12.14 0.77 3.79
C LEU A 166 12.28 1.74 2.62
N CYS A 167 11.87 1.34 1.41
CA CYS A 167 11.89 2.20 0.23
C CYS A 167 11.00 3.45 0.42
N ALA A 168 9.80 3.29 0.99
CA ALA A 168 8.88 4.39 1.27
C ALA A 168 9.43 5.35 2.33
N THR A 169 10.05 4.83 3.38
CA THR A 169 10.71 5.65 4.42
C THR A 169 11.89 6.44 3.82
N LEU A 170 12.75 5.80 3.03
CA LEU A 170 13.83 6.48 2.32
C LEU A 170 13.31 7.61 1.40
N ALA A 171 12.25 7.33 0.64
CA ALA A 171 11.62 8.32 -0.24
C ALA A 171 11.01 9.51 0.52
N ARG A 172 10.38 9.26 1.67
CA ARG A 172 9.81 10.30 2.55
C ARG A 172 10.88 11.29 3.02
N HIS A 173 12.09 10.79 3.28
CA HIS A 173 13.25 11.60 3.69
C HIS A 173 14.12 12.02 2.51
N GLY A 174 13.55 12.08 1.31
CA GLY A 174 14.14 12.73 0.14
C GLY A 174 15.12 11.88 -0.69
N ALA A 175 15.38 10.63 -0.31
CA ALA A 175 16.17 9.73 -1.15
C ALA A 175 15.36 9.31 -2.38
N ARG A 176 15.98 9.32 -3.57
CA ARG A 176 15.28 8.97 -4.81
C ARG A 176 15.85 7.68 -5.39
N PRO A 177 15.03 6.73 -5.85
CA PRO A 177 15.52 5.54 -6.55
C PRO A 177 16.54 5.91 -7.64
N ASP A 178 17.55 5.08 -7.88
CA ASP A 178 18.68 5.32 -8.81
C ASP A 178 19.15 4.01 -9.46
N GLY A 179 18.19 3.19 -9.86
CA GLY A 179 18.41 1.89 -10.48
C GLY A 179 18.55 0.75 -9.48
N GLY A 180 18.92 -0.43 -9.98
CA GLY A 180 19.00 -1.65 -9.17
C GLY A 180 19.12 -2.87 -10.06
N GLY A 181 19.23 -4.05 -9.43
CA GLY A 181 19.37 -5.30 -10.17
C GLY A 181 19.25 -6.52 -9.28
N TYR A 182 18.84 -7.64 -9.86
CA TYR A 182 18.94 -8.95 -9.24
C TYR A 182 20.15 -9.68 -9.80
N ASN A 183 21.04 -10.15 -8.93
CA ASN A 183 22.19 -10.97 -9.30
C ASN A 183 21.92 -12.44 -8.96
N PRO A 184 21.73 -13.32 -9.96
CA PRO A 184 21.46 -14.74 -9.70
C PRO A 184 22.67 -15.50 -9.13
N HIS A 185 23.89 -14.99 -9.30
CA HIS A 185 25.10 -15.64 -8.77
C HIS A 185 25.26 -15.44 -7.26
N GLU A 186 24.89 -14.27 -6.77
CA GLU A 186 24.92 -13.94 -5.33
C GLU A 186 23.57 -14.22 -4.64
N ASN A 187 22.53 -14.54 -5.42
CA ASN A 187 21.14 -14.61 -4.97
C ASN A 187 20.78 -13.38 -4.13
N GLY A 188 20.97 -12.19 -4.72
CA GLY A 188 20.76 -10.92 -4.05
C GLY A 188 20.13 -9.89 -4.96
N THR A 189 19.24 -9.08 -4.39
CA THR A 189 18.57 -7.95 -5.06
C THR A 189 19.09 -6.65 -4.49
N VAL A 190 19.52 -5.76 -5.37
CA VAL A 190 20.12 -4.46 -5.04
C VAL A 190 19.20 -3.33 -5.48
N LEU A 191 18.95 -2.38 -4.58
CA LEU A 191 18.16 -1.17 -4.83
C LEU A 191 19.03 0.06 -4.56
N TYR A 192 19.23 0.91 -5.56
CA TYR A 192 20.05 2.11 -5.43
C TYR A 192 19.20 3.34 -5.18
N PHE A 193 19.71 4.28 -4.41
CA PHE A 193 19.10 5.59 -4.20
C PHE A 193 20.14 6.69 -4.33
N THR A 194 19.74 7.85 -4.88
CA THR A 194 20.45 9.10 -4.65
C THR A 194 20.03 9.67 -3.29
N THR A 195 20.97 10.29 -2.59
CA THR A 195 20.70 10.94 -1.30
C THR A 195 20.18 12.37 -1.51
N PRO A 196 19.47 12.96 -0.54
CA PRO A 196 19.11 14.38 -0.53
C PRO A 196 20.32 15.30 -0.75
N ALA A 197 20.06 16.49 -1.33
CA ALA A 197 21.12 17.45 -1.67
C ALA A 197 21.80 18.08 -0.43
N ASP A 198 21.10 18.12 0.70
CA ASP A 198 21.53 18.61 2.00
C ASP A 198 22.14 17.52 2.90
N SER A 199 22.33 16.31 2.37
CA SER A 199 23.07 15.22 3.03
C SER A 199 24.49 15.65 3.41
N SER A 200 24.87 15.44 4.67
CA SER A 200 26.16 15.85 5.24
C SER A 200 27.21 14.73 5.27
N CYS A 201 26.83 13.52 4.86
CA CYS A 201 27.72 12.34 4.91
C CYS A 201 28.82 12.32 3.83
N GLY A 202 28.78 13.22 2.84
CA GLY A 202 29.75 13.26 1.75
C GLY A 202 29.59 12.19 0.66
N TYR A 203 28.63 11.26 0.82
CA TYR A 203 28.22 10.28 -0.19
C TYR A 203 26.89 10.70 -0.80
N ARG A 204 26.78 10.57 -2.13
CA ARG A 204 25.58 10.97 -2.89
C ARG A 204 24.67 9.80 -3.25
N ARG A 205 25.07 8.59 -2.88
CA ARG A 205 24.40 7.36 -3.25
C ARG A 205 24.34 6.39 -2.09
N LEU A 206 23.18 5.77 -1.97
CA LEU A 206 22.84 4.76 -1.00
C LEU A 206 22.47 3.47 -1.75
N GLU A 207 22.88 2.33 -1.22
CA GLU A 207 22.54 1.00 -1.70
C GLU A 207 21.81 0.23 -0.59
N LEU A 208 20.67 -0.38 -0.93
CA LEU A 208 20.04 -1.42 -0.11
C LEU A 208 20.29 -2.78 -0.76
N TYR A 209 20.91 -3.68 -0.01
CA TYR A 209 21.19 -5.05 -0.42
C TYR A 209 20.23 -6.01 0.30
N ALA A 210 19.42 -6.73 -0.46
CA ALA A 210 18.46 -7.71 0.02
C ALA A 210 18.83 -9.11 -0.47
N HIS A 211 19.17 -10.03 0.43
CA HIS A 211 19.34 -11.45 0.08
C HIS A 211 18.04 -12.04 -0.48
N GLY A 212 18.14 -12.78 -1.57
CA GLY A 212 17.04 -13.44 -2.28
C GLY A 212 16.56 -12.72 -3.55
N ASP A 213 15.63 -13.36 -4.23
CA ASP A 213 14.95 -12.84 -5.42
C ASP A 213 13.76 -11.95 -5.02
N HIS A 214 13.99 -10.63 -5.05
CA HIS A 214 12.98 -9.62 -4.78
C HIS A 214 12.66 -8.81 -6.03
N ARG A 215 12.64 -9.45 -7.21
CA ARG A 215 12.38 -8.77 -8.48
C ARG A 215 11.05 -8.00 -8.53
N GLY A 216 10.06 -8.38 -7.72
CA GLY A 216 8.82 -7.60 -7.55
C GLY A 216 9.06 -6.23 -6.90
N ALA A 217 9.77 -6.20 -5.76
CA ALA A 217 10.14 -4.95 -5.10
C ALA A 217 11.12 -4.12 -5.95
N LEU A 218 12.03 -4.78 -6.67
CA LEU A 218 12.88 -4.13 -7.66
C LEU A 218 12.07 -3.50 -8.80
N ALA A 219 11.04 -4.17 -9.30
CA ALA A 219 10.16 -3.62 -10.33
C ALA A 219 9.38 -2.40 -9.82
N ASP A 220 8.91 -2.41 -8.58
CA ASP A 220 8.27 -1.24 -7.96
C ASP A 220 9.25 -0.06 -7.80
N HIS A 221 10.47 -0.36 -7.33
CA HIS A 221 11.56 0.60 -7.14
C HIS A 221 12.02 1.22 -8.46
N LEU A 222 12.21 0.40 -9.49
CA LEU A 222 12.50 0.84 -10.86
C LEU A 222 11.29 1.49 -11.52
N GLY A 223 10.06 1.14 -11.13
CA GLY A 223 8.82 1.77 -11.59
C GLY A 223 8.70 3.24 -11.19
N HIS A 224 9.49 3.71 -10.22
CA HIS A 224 9.66 5.12 -9.87
C HIS A 224 10.80 5.81 -10.65
N GLN A 225 11.64 5.06 -11.36
CA GLN A 225 12.78 5.53 -12.16
C GLN A 225 12.59 5.39 -13.67
N GLY A 226 11.68 4.51 -14.10
CA GLY A 226 11.15 4.54 -15.43
C GLY A 226 10.08 5.62 -15.48
N GLU A 227 10.33 6.69 -16.23
CA GLU A 227 9.28 7.14 -17.13
C GLU A 227 8.82 5.89 -17.90
N ARG A 228 7.79 5.19 -17.41
CA ARG A 228 6.81 4.65 -18.36
C ARG A 228 6.51 5.85 -19.24
N GLN A 229 6.74 5.72 -20.54
CA GLN A 229 6.34 6.78 -21.45
C GLN A 229 4.91 7.15 -21.03
N PRO A 230 4.57 8.43 -20.83
CA PRO A 230 3.25 8.80 -20.31
C PRO A 230 2.09 8.09 -21.04
N ALA A 231 2.30 7.76 -22.32
CA ALA A 231 1.44 6.90 -23.13
C ALA A 231 1.21 5.48 -22.56
N GLU A 232 2.24 4.76 -22.09
CA GLU A 232 2.12 3.42 -21.51
C GLU A 232 1.39 3.44 -20.16
N THR A 233 1.71 4.41 -19.29
CA THR A 233 0.98 4.61 -18.04
C THR A 233 -0.48 4.93 -18.30
N LEU A 234 -0.74 5.88 -19.20
CA LEU A 234 -2.11 6.24 -19.59
C LEU A 234 -2.84 5.03 -20.16
N LEU A 235 -2.20 4.23 -21.03
CA LEU A 235 -2.79 3.02 -21.58
C LEU A 235 -3.13 2.00 -20.48
N HIS A 236 -2.28 1.83 -19.47
CA HIS A 236 -2.59 0.95 -18.34
C HIS A 236 -3.79 1.47 -17.52
N LEU A 237 -3.87 2.78 -17.30
CA LEU A 237 -5.00 3.39 -16.59
C LEU A 237 -6.31 3.26 -17.39
N LEU A 238 -6.28 3.55 -18.70
CA LEU A 238 -7.43 3.43 -19.60
C LEU A 238 -7.97 1.98 -19.66
N THR A 239 -7.09 1.00 -19.49
CA THR A 239 -7.43 -0.42 -19.58
C THR A 239 -7.86 -1.05 -18.25
N GLY A 240 -7.92 -0.28 -17.15
CA GLY A 240 -8.43 -0.75 -15.86
C GLY A 240 -9.87 -1.26 -15.90
N ALA A 241 -10.68 -0.74 -16.83
CA ALA A 241 -12.02 -1.24 -17.15
C ALA A 241 -12.03 -2.74 -17.50
N TRP A 242 -11.00 -3.22 -18.22
CA TRP A 242 -10.86 -4.62 -18.58
C TRP A 242 -10.58 -5.50 -17.36
N THR A 243 -9.82 -5.00 -16.38
CA THR A 243 -9.58 -5.70 -15.10
C THR A 243 -10.88 -5.94 -14.36
N THR A 244 -11.72 -4.90 -14.22
CA THR A 244 -13.02 -5.01 -13.54
C THR A 244 -13.93 -6.03 -14.24
N GLN A 245 -14.03 -5.96 -15.57
CA GLN A 245 -14.86 -6.89 -16.34
C GLN A 245 -14.31 -8.32 -16.37
N ALA A 246 -12.99 -8.49 -16.37
CA ALA A 246 -12.36 -9.81 -16.32
C ALA A 246 -12.67 -10.51 -14.99
N LEU A 247 -12.51 -9.83 -13.85
CA LEU A 247 -12.84 -10.38 -12.52
C LEU A 247 -14.35 -10.64 -12.36
N ALA A 248 -15.20 -9.74 -12.87
CA ALA A 248 -16.63 -9.95 -12.86
C ALA A 248 -17.05 -11.15 -13.74
N SER A 249 -16.44 -11.30 -14.91
CA SER A 249 -16.68 -12.45 -15.79
C SER A 249 -16.18 -13.74 -15.16
N PHE A 250 -15.01 -13.72 -14.53
CA PHE A 250 -14.46 -14.84 -13.76
C PHE A 250 -15.45 -15.32 -12.69
N ALA A 251 -16.00 -14.39 -11.91
CA ALA A 251 -16.99 -14.69 -10.88
C ALA A 251 -18.37 -15.11 -11.43
N ARG A 252 -18.80 -14.52 -12.55
CA ARG A 252 -20.08 -14.80 -13.23
C ARG A 252 -20.09 -16.18 -13.86
N LEU A 253 -19.00 -16.56 -14.51
CA LEU A 253 -18.78 -17.87 -15.14
C LEU A 253 -18.52 -18.99 -14.13
N ARG A 254 -18.53 -18.68 -12.82
CA ARG A 254 -18.28 -19.64 -11.73
C ARG A 254 -16.94 -20.36 -11.85
N LEU A 255 -15.96 -19.74 -12.49
CA LEU A 255 -14.62 -20.30 -12.66
C LEU A 255 -13.89 -20.51 -11.32
N PRO A 256 -13.96 -19.59 -10.32
CA PRO A 256 -13.38 -19.84 -9.00
C PRO A 256 -13.87 -21.13 -8.35
N ASP A 257 -15.14 -21.51 -8.57
CA ASP A 257 -15.74 -22.72 -8.01
C ASP A 257 -15.31 -23.99 -8.76
N ALA A 258 -14.87 -23.85 -10.00
CA ALA A 258 -14.38 -24.95 -10.84
C ALA A 258 -12.86 -25.18 -10.72
N MET A 259 -12.17 -24.38 -9.90
CA MET A 259 -10.71 -24.40 -9.73
C MET A 259 -10.33 -24.65 -8.27
N ASP A 260 -9.15 -25.22 -8.04
CA ASP A 260 -8.57 -25.45 -6.70
C ASP A 260 -7.30 -24.61 -6.51
N THR A 261 -6.94 -24.31 -5.26
CA THR A 261 -5.72 -23.55 -4.94
C THR A 261 -4.45 -24.39 -4.98
N ARG A 262 -4.58 -25.72 -4.89
CA ARG A 262 -3.50 -26.71 -4.83
C ARG A 262 -3.34 -27.49 -6.12
N THR A 263 -4.39 -27.62 -6.93
CA THR A 263 -4.38 -28.45 -8.13
C THR A 263 -4.70 -27.64 -9.38
N ALA A 264 -3.82 -27.74 -10.38
CA ALA A 264 -4.02 -27.13 -11.69
C ALA A 264 -5.06 -27.89 -12.52
N CYS A 265 -5.83 -27.15 -13.30
CA CYS A 265 -6.80 -27.67 -14.25
C CYS A 265 -6.47 -27.18 -15.66
N ARG A 266 -6.66 -28.06 -16.65
CA ARG A 266 -6.47 -27.70 -18.05
C ARG A 266 -7.61 -26.80 -18.52
N THR A 267 -7.31 -25.91 -19.47
CA THR A 267 -8.32 -25.03 -20.07
C THR A 267 -9.46 -25.82 -20.70
N GLU A 268 -9.18 -26.96 -21.35
CA GLU A 268 -10.23 -27.78 -21.98
C GLU A 268 -11.25 -28.33 -20.98
N ASP A 269 -10.80 -28.69 -19.78
CA ASP A 269 -11.66 -29.24 -18.72
C ASP A 269 -12.47 -28.12 -18.06
N LEU A 270 -11.84 -26.99 -17.75
CA LEU A 270 -12.54 -25.81 -17.24
C LEU A 270 -13.59 -25.29 -18.23
N ALA A 271 -13.27 -25.29 -19.53
CA ALA A 271 -14.18 -24.87 -20.58
C ALA A 271 -15.43 -25.77 -20.64
N ARG A 272 -15.24 -27.10 -20.51
CA ARG A 272 -16.34 -28.07 -20.46
C ARG A 272 -17.21 -27.89 -19.21
N LEU A 273 -16.59 -27.67 -18.05
CA LEU A 273 -17.30 -27.48 -16.77
C LEU A 273 -18.11 -26.18 -16.73
N THR A 274 -17.62 -25.12 -17.35
CA THR A 274 -18.24 -23.79 -17.31
C THR A 274 -19.06 -23.44 -18.55
N GLY A 275 -19.10 -24.34 -19.55
CA GLY A 275 -19.82 -24.09 -20.81
C GLY A 275 -19.20 -22.95 -21.63
N THR A 276 -17.89 -22.76 -21.56
CA THR A 276 -17.18 -21.66 -22.24
C THR A 276 -16.38 -22.14 -23.46
N HIS A 277 -16.03 -21.22 -24.35
CA HIS A 277 -15.20 -21.52 -25.52
C HIS A 277 -13.73 -21.65 -25.10
N PRO A 278 -13.03 -22.78 -25.38
CA PRO A 278 -11.68 -23.04 -24.87
C PRO A 278 -10.66 -21.92 -25.13
N ARG A 279 -10.58 -21.42 -26.37
CA ARG A 279 -9.67 -20.31 -26.72
C ARG A 279 -10.01 -19.00 -26.01
N GLY A 280 -11.31 -18.76 -25.80
CA GLY A 280 -11.79 -17.55 -25.12
C GLY A 280 -11.44 -17.60 -23.64
N LEU A 281 -11.66 -18.77 -23.03
CA LEU A 281 -11.30 -19.04 -21.64
C LEU A 281 -9.79 -18.94 -21.44
N ASP A 282 -8.97 -19.55 -22.30
CA ASP A 282 -7.50 -19.43 -22.23
C ASP A 282 -7.05 -17.96 -22.18
N THR A 283 -7.64 -17.13 -23.04
CA THR A 283 -7.30 -15.70 -23.12
C THR A 283 -7.65 -14.97 -21.82
N LEU A 284 -8.81 -15.28 -21.23
CA LEU A 284 -9.20 -14.74 -19.93
C LEU A 284 -8.29 -15.23 -18.81
N LEU A 285 -7.98 -16.53 -18.76
CA LEU A 285 -7.11 -17.14 -17.74
C LEU A 285 -5.70 -16.55 -17.78
N ARG A 286 -5.10 -16.35 -18.97
CA ARG A 286 -3.80 -15.68 -19.11
C ARG A 286 -3.83 -14.25 -18.57
N TYR A 287 -4.92 -13.52 -18.79
CA TYR A 287 -5.09 -12.18 -18.21
C TYR A 287 -5.26 -12.24 -16.68
N LEU A 288 -6.02 -13.19 -16.15
CA LEU A 288 -6.17 -13.40 -14.71
C LEU A 288 -4.88 -13.87 -14.02
N VAL A 289 -3.98 -14.54 -14.75
CA VAL A 289 -2.62 -14.83 -14.30
C VAL A 289 -1.79 -13.56 -14.15
N MET A 290 -1.85 -12.66 -15.13
CA MET A 290 -1.21 -11.35 -15.03
C MET A 290 -1.74 -10.54 -13.82
N LEU A 291 -3.03 -10.67 -13.51
CA LEU A 291 -3.65 -10.03 -12.33
C LEU A 291 -3.37 -10.77 -11.01
N GLY A 292 -2.79 -11.98 -11.05
CA GLY A 292 -2.49 -12.79 -9.87
C GLY A 292 -3.71 -13.47 -9.23
N ALA A 293 -4.89 -13.45 -9.85
CA ALA A 293 -6.07 -14.18 -9.38
C ALA A 293 -6.00 -15.69 -9.71
N VAL A 294 -5.20 -16.04 -10.71
CA VAL A 294 -4.93 -17.40 -11.18
C VAL A 294 -3.41 -17.57 -11.26
N ALA A 295 -2.90 -18.77 -11.04
CA ALA A 295 -1.51 -19.13 -11.33
C ALA A 295 -1.47 -20.12 -12.48
N HIS A 296 -0.43 -20.02 -13.31
CA HIS A 296 -0.15 -21.00 -14.36
C HIS A 296 1.01 -21.88 -13.91
N ASP A 297 0.74 -23.16 -13.70
CA ASP A 297 1.76 -24.12 -13.30
C ASP A 297 2.39 -24.72 -14.57
N ALA A 298 3.62 -24.31 -14.85
CA ALA A 298 4.39 -24.81 -15.98
C ALA A 298 5.21 -26.04 -15.54
N GLY A 299 4.71 -27.23 -15.82
CA GLY A 299 5.41 -28.50 -15.58
C GLY A 299 4.94 -29.59 -16.54
N PRO A 300 5.77 -30.60 -16.85
CA PRO A 300 5.35 -31.68 -17.74
C PRO A 300 4.32 -32.60 -17.06
N GLY A 301 3.25 -32.97 -17.78
CA GLY A 301 2.29 -33.98 -17.35
C GLY A 301 1.01 -33.40 -16.72
N PRO A 302 0.28 -34.17 -15.88
CA PRO A 302 -1.04 -33.79 -15.34
C PRO A 302 -1.04 -32.60 -14.36
N GLN A 303 0.12 -31.97 -14.14
CA GLN A 303 0.27 -30.74 -13.33
C GLN A 303 0.32 -29.46 -14.18
N GLU A 304 0.28 -29.57 -15.52
CA GLU A 304 0.20 -28.43 -16.43
C GLU A 304 -1.21 -27.82 -16.44
N GLY A 305 -1.32 -26.52 -16.21
CA GLY A 305 -2.58 -25.79 -16.36
C GLY A 305 -2.72 -24.59 -15.43
N PHE A 306 -3.96 -24.25 -15.12
CA PHE A 306 -4.32 -23.10 -14.31
C PHE A 306 -4.87 -23.52 -12.96
N ARG A 307 -4.40 -22.90 -11.88
CA ARG A 307 -4.94 -23.07 -10.53
C ARG A 307 -5.33 -21.74 -9.92
N LEU A 308 -6.21 -21.78 -8.92
CA LEU A 308 -6.65 -20.59 -8.21
C LEU A 308 -5.54 -20.08 -7.27
N THR A 309 -5.42 -18.77 -7.10
CA THR A 309 -4.60 -18.20 -6.01
C THR A 309 -5.48 -17.88 -4.81
N GLU A 310 -4.88 -17.51 -3.68
CA GLU A 310 -5.64 -17.02 -2.52
C GLU A 310 -6.50 -15.78 -2.88
N LEU A 311 -6.00 -14.92 -3.78
CA LEU A 311 -6.76 -13.76 -4.28
C LEU A 311 -8.00 -14.20 -5.06
N GLY A 312 -7.85 -15.16 -5.99
CA GLY A 312 -8.97 -15.69 -6.76
C GLY A 312 -9.97 -16.46 -5.90
N ALA A 313 -9.50 -17.11 -4.82
CA ALA A 313 -10.33 -17.87 -3.89
C ALA A 313 -11.38 -17.01 -3.17
N LEU A 314 -11.11 -15.70 -2.98
CA LEU A 314 -12.09 -14.75 -2.43
C LEU A 314 -13.36 -14.63 -3.30
N LEU A 315 -13.33 -15.08 -4.55
CA LEU A 315 -14.49 -15.05 -5.47
C LEU A 315 -15.25 -16.38 -5.53
N ARG A 316 -14.88 -17.38 -4.71
CA ARG A 316 -15.64 -18.62 -4.59
C ARG A 316 -16.98 -18.38 -3.91
N THR A 317 -17.99 -19.15 -4.28
CA THR A 317 -19.34 -19.04 -3.72
C THR A 317 -19.45 -19.63 -2.32
N ASP A 318 -18.66 -20.65 -2.01
CA ASP A 318 -18.64 -21.33 -0.71
C ASP A 318 -17.66 -20.72 0.30
N GLU A 319 -16.92 -19.68 -0.10
CA GLU A 319 -16.07 -18.93 0.79
C GLU A 319 -16.93 -18.15 1.80
N PRO A 320 -16.79 -18.37 3.12
CA PRO A 320 -17.60 -17.68 4.12
C PRO A 320 -17.56 -16.16 4.04
N ALA A 321 -16.43 -15.61 3.54
CA ALA A 321 -16.23 -14.19 3.31
C ALA A 321 -16.16 -13.82 1.81
N SER A 322 -16.97 -14.49 0.98
CA SER A 322 -16.97 -14.32 -0.47
C SER A 322 -17.17 -12.86 -0.91
N MET A 323 -16.29 -12.39 -1.78
CA MET A 323 -16.37 -11.11 -2.48
C MET A 323 -17.03 -11.23 -3.87
N ARG A 324 -17.55 -12.42 -4.22
CA ARG A 324 -18.25 -12.63 -5.50
C ARG A 324 -19.40 -11.64 -5.75
N PRO A 325 -20.28 -11.35 -4.76
CA PRO A 325 -21.36 -10.39 -4.96
C PRO A 325 -20.84 -8.99 -5.33
N LEU A 326 -19.75 -8.55 -4.69
CA LEU A 326 -19.09 -7.27 -5.01
C LEU A 326 -18.57 -7.27 -6.44
N ALA A 327 -17.85 -8.30 -6.88
CA ALA A 327 -17.32 -8.38 -8.23
C ALA A 327 -18.43 -8.30 -9.30
N LEU A 328 -19.58 -8.94 -9.05
CA LEU A 328 -20.73 -8.88 -9.95
C LEU A 328 -21.40 -7.51 -9.99
N MET A 329 -21.50 -6.82 -8.85
CA MET A 329 -22.07 -5.48 -8.78
C MET A 329 -21.16 -4.44 -9.47
N TYR A 330 -19.87 -4.46 -9.15
CA TYR A 330 -18.86 -3.57 -9.74
C TYR A 330 -18.62 -3.82 -11.23
N GLY A 331 -18.79 -5.05 -11.71
CA GLY A 331 -18.78 -5.36 -13.16
C GLY A 331 -20.15 -5.32 -13.82
N GLY A 332 -21.19 -4.87 -13.11
CA GLY A 332 -22.58 -4.88 -13.53
C GLY A 332 -23.19 -3.47 -13.53
N PRO A 333 -24.24 -3.19 -12.74
CA PRO A 333 -24.88 -1.87 -12.71
C PRO A 333 -23.92 -0.71 -12.44
N PHE A 334 -23.01 -0.85 -11.46
CA PHE A 334 -22.05 0.22 -11.15
C PHE A 334 -21.02 0.42 -12.27
N TYR A 335 -20.65 -0.63 -13.00
CA TYR A 335 -19.82 -0.44 -14.19
C TYR A 335 -20.53 0.41 -15.25
N ARG A 336 -21.83 0.17 -15.45
CA ARG A 336 -22.64 0.91 -16.43
C ARG A 336 -22.81 2.36 -16.02
N SER A 337 -23.03 2.64 -14.74
CA SER A 337 -23.18 4.03 -14.24
C SER A 337 -21.95 4.88 -14.51
N PHE A 338 -20.75 4.31 -14.35
CA PHE A 338 -19.49 4.99 -14.70
C PHE A 338 -19.36 5.34 -16.19
N GLY A 339 -20.14 4.70 -17.08
CA GLY A 339 -20.25 5.10 -18.48
C GLY A 339 -20.88 6.49 -18.68
N GLY A 340 -21.62 7.01 -17.68
CA GLY A 340 -22.21 8.35 -17.67
C GLY A 340 -21.50 9.33 -16.75
N LEU A 341 -20.25 9.06 -16.35
CA LEU A 341 -19.50 9.92 -15.42
C LEU A 341 -19.39 11.38 -15.90
N ASP A 342 -19.32 11.60 -17.21
CA ASP A 342 -19.28 12.92 -17.84
C ASP A 342 -20.55 13.74 -17.55
N HIS A 343 -21.72 13.10 -17.51
CA HIS A 343 -22.97 13.72 -17.08
C HIS A 343 -22.88 14.16 -15.61
N ALA A 344 -22.42 13.26 -14.74
CA ALA A 344 -22.34 13.54 -13.31
C ALA A 344 -21.37 14.68 -13.01
N VAL A 345 -20.22 14.73 -13.68
CA VAL A 345 -19.26 15.85 -13.55
C VAL A 345 -19.85 17.17 -14.06
N ARG A 346 -20.61 17.14 -15.17
CA ARG A 346 -21.19 18.37 -15.74
C ARG A 346 -22.34 18.94 -14.92
N THR A 347 -23.14 18.09 -14.29
CA THR A 347 -24.40 18.50 -13.66
C THR A 347 -24.36 18.45 -12.14
N GLY A 348 -23.43 17.70 -11.55
CA GLY A 348 -23.43 17.33 -10.14
C GLY A 348 -24.51 16.30 -9.76
N LEU A 349 -25.24 15.74 -10.74
CA LEU A 349 -26.31 14.77 -10.52
C LEU A 349 -25.82 13.33 -10.76
N PRO A 350 -26.42 12.30 -10.12
CA PRO A 350 -25.98 10.92 -10.28
C PRO A 350 -26.07 10.43 -11.74
N ALA A 351 -24.98 9.82 -12.23
CA ALA A 351 -24.95 9.18 -13.55
C ALA A 351 -25.90 7.98 -13.62
N PHE A 352 -26.09 7.27 -12.50
CA PHE A 352 -27.01 6.14 -12.41
C PHE A 352 -28.44 6.57 -12.76
N ASP A 353 -28.95 7.60 -12.10
CA ASP A 353 -30.31 8.13 -12.31
C ASP A 353 -30.51 8.58 -13.76
N HIS A 354 -29.49 9.20 -14.36
CA HIS A 354 -29.53 9.60 -15.76
C HIS A 354 -29.65 8.40 -16.72
N LEU A 355 -28.94 7.31 -16.45
CA LEU A 355 -28.87 6.14 -17.33
C LEU A 355 -30.05 5.19 -17.16
N PHE A 356 -30.54 5.03 -15.93
CA PHE A 356 -31.60 4.08 -15.59
C PHE A 356 -32.96 4.76 -15.40
N GLY A 357 -33.01 6.10 -15.37
CA GLY A 357 -34.24 6.90 -15.25
C GLY A 357 -34.81 6.99 -13.84
N GLU A 358 -34.17 6.36 -12.86
CA GLU A 358 -34.59 6.28 -11.46
C GLU A 358 -33.37 6.03 -10.55
N ASN A 359 -33.53 6.28 -9.24
CA ASN A 359 -32.51 6.01 -8.23
C ASN A 359 -32.14 4.52 -8.19
N HIS A 360 -30.86 4.20 -7.99
CA HIS A 360 -30.37 2.82 -7.86
C HIS A 360 -31.13 1.95 -6.85
N PHE A 361 -31.58 2.49 -5.71
CA PHE A 361 -32.39 1.73 -4.75
C PHE A 361 -33.72 1.28 -5.36
N ASP A 362 -34.43 2.19 -6.01
CA ASP A 362 -35.70 1.90 -6.67
C ASP A 362 -35.48 0.92 -7.83
N HIS A 363 -34.42 1.13 -8.61
CA HIS A 363 -34.05 0.25 -9.72
C HIS A 363 -33.79 -1.20 -9.25
N PHE A 364 -32.99 -1.37 -8.19
CA PHE A 364 -32.67 -2.69 -7.65
C PHE A 364 -33.90 -3.37 -7.05
N ALA A 365 -34.79 -2.62 -6.39
CA ALA A 365 -36.00 -3.17 -5.79
C ALA A 365 -37.00 -3.79 -6.80
N ARG A 366 -36.91 -3.44 -8.08
CA ARG A 366 -37.77 -4.01 -9.15
C ARG A 366 -37.37 -5.42 -9.57
N ASP A 367 -36.12 -5.79 -9.35
CA ASP A 367 -35.58 -7.10 -9.69
C ASP A 367 -35.12 -7.81 -8.41
N PRO A 368 -35.86 -8.83 -7.93
CA PRO A 368 -35.51 -9.58 -6.74
C PRO A 368 -34.08 -10.16 -6.76
N GLU A 369 -33.57 -10.56 -7.92
CA GLU A 369 -32.20 -11.09 -8.02
C GLU A 369 -31.16 -9.98 -7.84
N LEU A 370 -31.45 -8.79 -8.36
CA LEU A 370 -30.57 -7.63 -8.25
C LEU A 370 -30.58 -7.03 -6.84
N ALA A 371 -31.75 -6.96 -6.21
CA ALA A 371 -31.89 -6.60 -4.81
C ALA A 371 -31.08 -7.54 -3.90
N ASP A 372 -31.24 -8.85 -4.06
CA ASP A 372 -30.48 -9.85 -3.30
C ASP A 372 -28.97 -9.78 -3.60
N LEU A 373 -28.57 -9.50 -4.84
CA LEU A 373 -27.17 -9.27 -5.18
C LEU A 373 -26.61 -8.04 -4.45
N PHE A 374 -27.36 -6.94 -4.42
CA PHE A 374 -26.99 -5.72 -3.70
C PHE A 374 -26.83 -5.99 -2.22
N ASP A 375 -27.82 -6.63 -1.59
CA ASP A 375 -27.78 -6.99 -0.17
C ASP A 375 -26.54 -7.85 0.18
N ARG A 376 -26.27 -8.88 -0.64
CA ARG A 376 -25.08 -9.73 -0.46
C ARG A 376 -23.76 -8.97 -0.70
N SER A 377 -23.75 -8.01 -1.61
CA SER A 377 -22.56 -7.15 -1.83
C SER A 377 -22.28 -6.24 -0.63
N MET A 378 -23.34 -5.72 -0.01
CA MET A 378 -23.24 -4.93 1.21
C MET A 378 -22.74 -5.78 2.39
N ALA A 379 -23.23 -7.02 2.51
CA ALA A 379 -22.75 -7.99 3.51
C ALA A 379 -21.27 -8.38 3.30
N ALA A 380 -20.83 -8.61 2.06
CA ALA A 380 -19.43 -8.91 1.74
C ALA A 380 -18.47 -7.76 2.15
N SER A 381 -18.98 -6.52 2.18
CA SER A 381 -18.22 -5.34 2.63
C SER A 381 -18.14 -5.21 4.16
N ALA A 382 -18.89 -6.01 4.93
CA ALA A 382 -18.98 -5.93 6.39
C ALA A 382 -17.65 -6.22 7.11
N ARG A 383 -16.65 -6.79 6.43
CA ARG A 383 -15.27 -6.94 6.94
C ARG A 383 -14.65 -5.61 7.39
N MET A 384 -15.08 -4.50 6.79
CA MET A 384 -14.73 -3.14 7.21
C MET A 384 -14.97 -2.92 8.70
N PHE A 385 -16.05 -3.50 9.24
CA PHE A 385 -16.50 -3.29 10.61
C PHE A 385 -15.82 -4.17 11.65
N ARG A 386 -15.05 -5.18 11.23
CA ARG A 386 -14.46 -6.18 12.13
C ARG A 386 -13.72 -5.61 13.35
N PRO A 387 -12.97 -4.49 13.25
CA PRO A 387 -12.31 -3.90 14.42
C PRO A 387 -13.24 -3.08 15.33
N LEU A 388 -14.44 -2.66 14.87
CA LEU A 388 -15.31 -1.75 15.61
C LEU A 388 -15.74 -2.30 16.97
N PRO A 389 -16.09 -3.61 17.15
CA PRO A 389 -16.40 -4.12 18.47
C PRO A 389 -15.26 -3.96 19.49
N ALA A 390 -14.00 -3.88 19.05
CA ALA A 390 -12.85 -3.64 19.91
C ALA A 390 -12.57 -2.15 20.17
N HIS A 391 -13.34 -1.23 19.60
CA HIS A 391 -13.15 0.21 19.78
C HIS A 391 -13.26 0.60 21.27
N PRO A 392 -12.41 1.52 21.79
CA PRO A 392 -12.40 1.89 23.20
C PRO A 392 -13.77 2.30 23.76
N ALA A 393 -14.56 3.08 23.03
CA ALA A 393 -15.91 3.47 23.44
C ALA A 393 -16.86 2.27 23.61
N VAL A 394 -16.84 1.32 22.66
CA VAL A 394 -17.67 0.11 22.72
C VAL A 394 -17.24 -0.78 23.88
N THR A 395 -15.93 -0.99 24.05
CA THR A 395 -15.42 -1.85 25.12
C THR A 395 -15.55 -1.21 26.50
N ALA A 396 -15.56 0.12 26.61
CA ALA A 396 -15.85 0.82 27.85
C ALA A 396 -17.32 0.66 28.25
N ALA A 397 -18.24 0.83 27.29
CA ALA A 397 -19.67 0.57 27.50
C ALA A 397 -19.92 -0.90 27.91
N ALA A 398 -19.25 -1.86 27.26
CA ALA A 398 -19.38 -3.28 27.58
C ALA A 398 -18.87 -3.67 28.98
N ARG A 399 -17.94 -2.88 29.55
CA ARG A 399 -17.39 -3.09 30.90
C ARG A 399 -18.12 -2.31 31.98
N ALA A 400 -19.11 -1.50 31.63
CA ALA A 400 -19.88 -0.74 32.60
C ALA A 400 -20.64 -1.68 33.56
N SER A 401 -20.75 -1.27 34.83
CA SER A 401 -21.43 -2.08 35.85
C SER A 401 -22.95 -2.15 35.66
N ALA A 402 -23.52 -1.21 34.90
CA ALA A 402 -24.92 -1.22 34.49
C ALA A 402 -25.05 -1.64 33.02
N PRO A 403 -26.17 -2.27 32.61
CA PRO A 403 -26.39 -2.62 31.21
C PRO A 403 -26.32 -1.39 30.30
N ALA A 404 -25.37 -1.40 29.37
CA ALA A 404 -25.17 -0.32 28.41
C ALA A 404 -25.88 -0.59 27.08
N THR A 405 -26.28 0.49 26.40
CA THR A 405 -27.07 0.43 25.16
C THR A 405 -26.32 1.07 23.99
N VAL A 406 -26.24 0.33 22.88
CA VAL A 406 -25.73 0.81 21.59
C VAL A 406 -26.91 1.17 20.69
N VAL A 407 -26.96 2.41 20.22
CA VAL A 407 -27.99 2.92 19.30
C VAL A 407 -27.39 3.00 17.90
N ASP A 408 -27.88 2.18 16.98
CA ASP A 408 -27.48 2.20 15.57
C ASP A 408 -28.48 3.02 14.76
N VAL A 409 -28.07 4.21 14.31
CA VAL A 409 -28.91 5.19 13.62
C VAL A 409 -28.77 5.00 12.11
N ALA A 410 -29.89 4.71 11.45
CA ALA A 410 -29.92 4.26 10.05
C ALA A 410 -29.04 3.01 9.84
N GLY A 411 -29.13 2.05 10.77
CA GLY A 411 -28.26 0.85 10.81
C GLY A 411 -28.49 -0.18 9.70
N GLY A 412 -29.35 0.10 8.72
CA GLY A 412 -29.68 -0.79 7.62
C GLY A 412 -30.19 -2.15 8.09
N ASN A 413 -29.58 -3.23 7.61
CA ASN A 413 -29.88 -4.61 8.00
C ASN A 413 -29.30 -5.02 9.37
N GLY A 414 -28.70 -4.10 10.12
CA GLY A 414 -28.19 -4.35 11.48
C GLY A 414 -26.92 -5.19 11.56
N GLU A 415 -26.22 -5.41 10.45
CA GLU A 415 -24.97 -6.18 10.42
C GLU A 415 -23.92 -5.62 11.40
N LEU A 416 -23.75 -4.29 11.42
CA LEU A 416 -22.80 -3.62 12.31
C LEU A 416 -23.16 -3.83 13.78
N LEU A 417 -24.41 -3.54 14.14
CA LEU A 417 -24.93 -3.75 15.49
C LEU A 417 -24.81 -5.23 15.90
N GLY A 418 -25.08 -6.17 14.98
CA GLY A 418 -24.96 -7.60 15.19
C GLY A 418 -23.55 -8.02 15.58
N GLN A 419 -22.53 -7.52 14.89
CA GLN A 419 -21.12 -7.78 15.23
C GLN A 419 -20.77 -7.24 16.62
N VAL A 420 -21.24 -6.04 16.97
CA VAL A 420 -21.02 -5.44 18.30
C VAL A 420 -21.70 -6.26 19.41
N LEU A 421 -22.97 -6.63 19.23
CA LEU A 421 -23.74 -7.38 20.21
C LEU A 421 -23.27 -8.83 20.36
N THR A 422 -22.74 -9.43 19.29
CA THR A 422 -22.15 -10.78 19.32
C THR A 422 -20.84 -10.78 20.10
N ALA A 423 -19.99 -9.77 19.89
CA ALA A 423 -18.72 -9.65 20.60
C ALA A 423 -18.89 -9.32 22.09
N HIS A 424 -19.97 -8.62 22.46
CA HIS A 424 -20.24 -8.16 23.83
C HIS A 424 -21.64 -8.56 24.30
N PRO A 425 -21.79 -9.75 24.93
CA PRO A 425 -23.10 -10.26 25.36
C PRO A 425 -23.85 -9.38 26.37
N GLY A 426 -23.12 -8.54 27.13
CA GLY A 426 -23.70 -7.62 28.11
C GLY A 426 -24.33 -6.34 27.53
N LEU A 427 -24.07 -6.04 26.25
CA LEU A 427 -24.66 -4.89 25.58
C LEU A 427 -26.09 -5.17 25.10
N ARG A 428 -26.91 -4.12 25.11
CA ARG A 428 -28.23 -4.06 24.45
C ARG A 428 -28.14 -3.18 23.21
N GLY A 429 -28.97 -3.46 22.22
CA GLY A 429 -29.04 -2.70 20.97
C GLY A 429 -30.36 -1.96 20.82
N ILE A 430 -30.32 -0.80 20.15
CA ILE A 430 -31.50 -0.18 19.54
C ILE A 430 -31.14 0.12 18.09
N LEU A 431 -31.89 -0.44 17.13
CA LEU A 431 -31.73 -0.15 15.72
C LEU A 431 -32.86 0.76 15.24
N LEU A 432 -32.51 1.94 14.74
CA LEU A 432 -33.41 2.88 14.10
C LEU A 432 -33.22 2.83 12.58
N GLU A 433 -34.28 2.50 11.84
CA GLU A 433 -34.32 2.57 10.38
C GLU A 433 -35.78 2.80 9.92
N ARG A 434 -35.98 3.04 8.63
CA ARG A 434 -37.28 3.03 7.97
C ARG A 434 -37.95 1.66 8.09
N PRO A 435 -39.30 1.60 7.99
CA PRO A 435 -40.06 0.38 8.26
C PRO A 435 -39.59 -0.88 7.51
N HIS A 436 -39.21 -0.75 6.24
CA HIS A 436 -38.86 -1.90 5.41
C HIS A 436 -37.50 -2.51 5.78
N ALA A 437 -36.49 -1.72 6.16
CA ALA A 437 -35.18 -2.29 6.51
C ALA A 437 -35.17 -2.83 7.96
N VAL A 438 -36.02 -2.29 8.85
CA VAL A 438 -36.19 -2.83 10.22
C VAL A 438 -36.57 -4.31 10.21
N GLU A 439 -37.38 -4.76 9.26
CA GLU A 439 -37.75 -6.18 9.14
C GLU A 439 -36.56 -7.05 8.72
N ALA A 440 -35.74 -6.56 7.79
CA ALA A 440 -34.50 -7.25 7.39
C ALA A 440 -33.52 -7.34 8.56
N ALA A 441 -33.38 -6.25 9.32
CA ALA A 441 -32.54 -6.21 10.52
C ALA A 441 -33.01 -7.17 11.61
N ARG A 442 -34.33 -7.31 11.79
CA ARG A 442 -34.89 -8.28 12.74
C ARG A 442 -34.48 -9.70 12.36
N ARG A 443 -34.68 -10.10 11.10
CA ARG A 443 -34.30 -11.44 10.61
C ARG A 443 -32.82 -11.73 10.81
N LEU A 444 -31.94 -10.77 10.49
CA LEU A 444 -30.49 -10.94 10.60
C LEU A 444 -30.02 -11.01 12.06
N LEU A 445 -30.52 -10.12 12.92
CA LEU A 445 -30.14 -10.12 14.34
C LEU A 445 -30.74 -11.29 15.11
N ASP A 446 -31.93 -11.78 14.73
CA ASP A 446 -32.51 -13.00 15.29
C ASP A 446 -31.66 -14.23 14.93
N SER A 447 -31.24 -14.35 13.66
CA SER A 447 -30.39 -15.47 13.21
C SER A 447 -29.00 -15.45 13.85
N ALA A 448 -28.49 -14.26 14.19
CA ALA A 448 -27.27 -14.06 14.97
C ALA A 448 -27.45 -14.23 16.50
N GLY A 449 -28.65 -14.58 16.99
CA GLY A 449 -28.93 -14.76 18.42
C GLY A 449 -28.92 -13.46 19.24
N CYS A 450 -29.01 -12.31 18.58
CA CYS A 450 -28.96 -10.98 19.20
C CYS A 450 -30.35 -10.34 19.36
N GLY A 451 -31.38 -10.86 18.68
CA GLY A 451 -32.72 -10.25 18.63
C GLY A 451 -33.36 -9.94 19.98
N ALA A 452 -33.27 -10.85 20.96
CA ALA A 452 -33.82 -10.64 22.31
C ALA A 452 -33.18 -9.46 23.08
N ARG A 453 -32.00 -9.01 22.65
CA ARG A 453 -31.26 -7.87 23.22
C ARG A 453 -31.37 -6.61 22.37
N CYS A 454 -32.07 -6.66 21.24
CA CYS A 454 -32.23 -5.55 20.33
C CYS A 454 -33.67 -5.03 20.34
N ALA A 455 -33.84 -3.73 20.54
CA ALA A 455 -35.09 -3.05 20.25
C ALA A 455 -35.05 -2.50 18.82
N TYR A 456 -36.18 -2.60 18.12
CA TYR A 456 -36.33 -2.15 16.74
C TYR A 456 -37.23 -0.92 16.71
N ARG A 457 -36.76 0.16 16.09
CA ARG A 457 -37.50 1.42 15.95
C ARG A 457 -37.63 1.75 14.47
N ALA A 458 -38.88 1.80 14.01
CA ALA A 458 -39.20 2.36 12.71
C ALA A 458 -39.31 3.87 12.84
N GLY A 459 -38.54 4.64 12.06
CA GLY A 459 -38.54 6.10 12.11
C GLY A 459 -37.50 6.73 11.18
N ASP A 460 -37.33 8.04 11.31
CA ASP A 460 -36.30 8.82 10.60
C ASP A 460 -35.33 9.45 11.61
N PHE A 461 -34.34 10.21 11.13
CA PHE A 461 -33.33 10.87 11.98
C PHE A 461 -33.92 11.78 13.07
N ALA A 462 -35.17 12.24 12.94
CA ALA A 462 -35.84 12.99 14.00
C ALA A 462 -36.18 12.14 15.24
N ASP A 463 -36.26 10.83 15.07
CA ASP A 463 -36.73 9.84 16.07
C ASP A 463 -35.57 9.12 16.79
N VAL A 464 -34.34 9.66 16.71
CA VAL A 464 -33.16 9.08 17.35
C VAL A 464 -33.43 8.83 18.85
N PRO A 465 -33.39 7.57 19.31
CA PRO A 465 -33.71 7.22 20.69
C PRO A 465 -32.74 7.86 21.69
N SER A 466 -33.27 8.38 22.79
CA SER A 466 -32.45 8.89 23.89
C SER A 466 -31.95 7.76 24.81
N GLY A 467 -30.94 8.07 25.63
CA GLY A 467 -30.47 7.17 26.69
C GLY A 467 -29.50 6.07 26.25
N GLY A 468 -28.96 6.14 25.03
CA GLY A 468 -27.85 5.28 24.60
C GLY A 468 -26.52 5.70 25.21
N ASP A 469 -25.59 4.76 25.31
CA ASP A 469 -24.21 5.00 25.76
C ASP A 469 -23.25 5.15 24.57
N VAL A 470 -23.54 4.46 23.47
CA VAL A 470 -22.81 4.57 22.20
C VAL A 470 -23.82 4.74 21.08
N TYR A 471 -23.64 5.76 20.25
CA TYR A 471 -24.40 6.00 19.03
C TYR A 471 -23.53 5.67 17.83
N LEU A 472 -24.07 4.95 16.86
CA LEU A 472 -23.40 4.60 15.62
C LEU A 472 -24.07 5.31 14.45
N LEU A 473 -23.26 5.87 13.54
CA LEU A 473 -23.65 6.30 12.21
C LEU A 473 -22.65 5.67 11.23
N SER A 474 -23.08 4.70 10.42
CA SER A 474 -22.18 3.98 9.52
C SER A 474 -22.62 4.11 8.08
N ARG A 475 -21.78 4.74 7.24
CA ARG A 475 -22.09 5.00 5.83
C ARG A 475 -23.45 5.70 5.68
N VAL A 476 -23.59 6.80 6.42
CA VAL A 476 -24.84 7.58 6.46
C VAL A 476 -24.54 9.00 5.98
N LEU A 477 -23.55 9.67 6.58
CA LEU A 477 -23.30 11.08 6.31
C LEU A 477 -22.73 11.29 4.90
N HIS A 478 -22.08 10.28 4.33
CA HIS A 478 -21.58 10.35 2.96
C HIS A 478 -22.69 10.38 1.90
N ASP A 479 -23.93 9.98 2.22
CA ASP A 479 -25.06 10.03 1.28
C ASP A 479 -25.66 11.43 1.12
N TRP A 480 -25.36 12.34 2.06
CA TRP A 480 -26.08 13.61 2.20
C TRP A 480 -25.18 14.82 1.98
N ASP A 481 -25.80 15.95 1.66
CA ASP A 481 -25.14 17.25 1.66
C ASP A 481 -24.80 17.74 3.08
N ASP A 482 -24.13 18.90 3.18
CA ASP A 482 -23.70 19.42 4.47
C ASP A 482 -24.86 19.89 5.36
N ASP A 483 -25.94 20.39 4.78
CA ASP A 483 -27.08 20.91 5.56
C ASP A 483 -27.86 19.77 6.20
N ARG A 484 -28.12 18.70 5.44
CA ARG A 484 -28.75 17.49 5.95
C ARG A 484 -27.83 16.74 6.92
N CYS A 485 -26.52 16.69 6.67
CA CYS A 485 -25.56 16.17 7.66
C CYS A 485 -25.64 16.91 9.00
N ARG A 486 -25.70 18.25 8.99
CA ARG A 486 -25.86 19.04 10.22
C ARG A 486 -27.16 18.72 10.93
N GLU A 487 -28.25 18.57 10.20
CA GLU A 487 -29.55 18.19 10.77
C GLU A 487 -29.48 16.83 11.48
N ILE A 488 -28.97 15.80 10.79
CA ILE A 488 -28.80 14.45 11.34
C ILE A 488 -27.95 14.50 12.61
N LEU A 489 -26.79 15.17 12.56
CA LEU A 489 -25.89 15.31 13.70
C LEU A 489 -26.54 16.05 14.87
N ARG A 490 -27.38 17.07 14.62
CA ARG A 490 -28.14 17.77 15.68
C ARG A 490 -29.17 16.88 16.33
N HIS A 491 -29.82 15.99 15.59
CA HIS A 491 -30.73 15.01 16.16
C HIS A 491 -30.00 14.02 17.07
N CYS A 492 -28.87 13.49 16.63
CA CYS A 492 -27.99 12.65 17.46
C CYS A 492 -27.55 13.40 18.71
N ALA A 493 -27.03 14.62 18.56
CA ALA A 493 -26.62 15.47 19.67
C ALA A 493 -27.80 15.76 20.62
N ARG A 494 -29.03 15.93 20.16
CA ARG A 494 -30.17 16.13 21.07
C ARG A 494 -30.49 14.88 21.89
N ALA A 495 -30.42 13.69 21.30
CA ALA A 495 -30.78 12.43 21.93
C ALA A 495 -29.70 11.88 22.88
N MET A 496 -28.42 12.11 22.55
CA MET A 496 -27.27 11.62 23.31
C MET A 496 -27.25 12.19 24.74
N PRO A 497 -27.07 11.39 25.80
CA PRO A 497 -26.70 11.93 27.11
C PRO A 497 -25.25 12.45 27.11
N ALA A 498 -24.87 13.23 28.13
CA ALA A 498 -23.56 13.90 28.17
C ALA A 498 -22.35 12.94 28.18
N HIS A 499 -22.54 11.73 28.71
CA HIS A 499 -21.50 10.69 28.75
C HIS A 499 -21.38 9.87 27.47
N ALA A 500 -22.35 9.97 26.55
CA ALA A 500 -22.40 9.10 25.39
C ALA A 500 -21.33 9.42 24.35
N ASP A 501 -20.90 8.35 23.69
CA ASP A 501 -19.97 8.40 22.57
C ASP A 501 -20.74 8.31 21.24
N LEU A 502 -20.35 9.12 20.25
CA LEU A 502 -20.80 8.98 18.87
C LEU A 502 -19.64 8.42 18.04
N LEU A 503 -19.86 7.30 17.37
CA LEU A 503 -18.93 6.69 16.44
C LEU A 503 -19.49 6.81 15.02
N ILE A 504 -18.77 7.50 14.16
CA ILE A 504 -19.10 7.66 12.75
C ILE A 504 -18.14 6.79 11.94
N VAL A 505 -18.68 5.88 11.11
CA VAL A 505 -17.89 4.97 10.28
C VAL A 505 -18.01 5.38 8.83
N GLU A 506 -16.97 6.00 8.29
CA GLU A 506 -16.94 6.60 6.95
C GLU A 506 -15.54 6.47 6.32
N ARG A 507 -15.40 6.78 5.03
CA ARG A 507 -14.09 6.92 4.40
C ARG A 507 -13.64 8.38 4.51
N LEU A 508 -12.33 8.57 4.73
CA LEU A 508 -11.77 9.92 4.87
C LEU A 508 -10.94 10.28 3.66
N LEU A 509 -11.24 11.43 3.06
CA LEU A 509 -10.40 12.00 2.03
C LEU A 509 -9.04 12.40 2.63
N PRO A 510 -7.92 12.04 1.99
CA PRO A 510 -6.58 12.40 2.45
C PRO A 510 -6.38 13.91 2.32
N ALA A 511 -5.89 14.56 3.38
CA ALA A 511 -5.67 16.01 3.39
C ALA A 511 -4.41 16.44 2.62
N ASP A 512 -3.46 15.52 2.45
CA ASP A 512 -2.15 15.73 1.82
C ASP A 512 -2.12 15.34 0.33
N GLY A 513 -3.25 14.90 -0.22
CA GLY A 513 -3.34 14.41 -1.60
C GLY A 513 -2.68 13.05 -1.82
N SER A 514 -2.36 12.30 -0.75
CA SER A 514 -1.87 10.93 -0.86
C SER A 514 -2.87 10.02 -1.60
N PRO A 515 -2.41 9.00 -2.33
CA PRO A 515 -3.31 8.02 -2.95
C PRO A 515 -4.17 7.31 -1.89
N SER A 516 -5.48 7.32 -2.07
CA SER A 516 -6.44 6.69 -1.15
C SER A 516 -7.62 6.11 -1.92
N LEU A 517 -8.14 4.97 -1.45
CA LEU A 517 -9.40 4.43 -1.98
C LEU A 517 -10.57 5.38 -1.74
N ALA A 518 -10.50 6.25 -0.73
CA ALA A 518 -11.52 7.26 -0.47
C ALA A 518 -11.76 8.20 -1.66
N THR A 519 -10.71 8.58 -2.39
CA THR A 519 -10.83 9.44 -3.58
C THR A 519 -11.57 8.73 -4.72
N ALA A 520 -11.28 7.43 -4.93
CA ALA A 520 -12.01 6.64 -5.91
C ALA A 520 -13.47 6.41 -5.49
N TRP A 521 -13.70 6.26 -4.17
CA TRP A 521 -15.05 6.13 -3.61
C TRP A 521 -15.86 7.42 -3.73
N ASP A 522 -15.25 8.59 -3.55
CA ASP A 522 -15.93 9.87 -3.74
C ASP A 522 -16.50 10.01 -5.16
N LEU A 523 -15.71 9.59 -6.16
CA LEU A 523 -16.18 9.51 -7.55
C LEU A 523 -17.30 8.48 -7.73
N HIS A 524 -17.21 7.34 -7.05
CA HIS A 524 -18.29 6.34 -7.04
C HIS A 524 -19.57 6.90 -6.42
N MET A 525 -19.47 7.67 -5.35
CA MET A 525 -20.60 8.31 -4.68
C MET A 525 -21.28 9.32 -5.60
N LEU A 526 -20.50 10.19 -6.25
CA LEU A 526 -21.00 11.12 -7.26
C LEU A 526 -21.75 10.39 -8.38
N CYS A 527 -21.21 9.27 -8.89
CA CYS A 527 -21.84 8.52 -9.98
C CYS A 527 -23.15 7.82 -9.58
N ASN A 528 -23.24 7.26 -8.37
CA ASN A 528 -24.32 6.32 -8.03
C ASN A 528 -25.38 6.88 -7.08
N VAL A 529 -25.03 7.86 -6.24
CA VAL A 529 -25.92 8.33 -5.16
C VAL A 529 -25.98 9.85 -5.01
N GLY A 530 -25.01 10.58 -5.56
CA GLY A 530 -24.93 12.05 -5.43
C GLY A 530 -24.37 12.53 -4.09
N GLY A 531 -23.97 11.59 -3.23
CA GLY A 531 -23.25 11.83 -1.99
C GLY A 531 -21.78 12.19 -2.22
N ARG A 532 -21.04 12.35 -1.11
CA ARG A 532 -19.60 12.69 -1.11
C ARG A 532 -18.87 12.19 0.12
N GLU A 533 -17.62 11.82 -0.08
CA GLU A 533 -16.65 11.59 0.98
C GLU A 533 -16.08 12.93 1.48
N ARG A 534 -15.56 12.95 2.71
CA ARG A 534 -15.11 14.19 3.36
C ARG A 534 -13.80 13.97 4.11
N THR A 535 -13.04 15.05 4.31
CA THR A 535 -11.84 15.01 5.14
C THR A 535 -12.20 14.97 6.63
N ALA A 536 -11.27 14.52 7.47
CA ALA A 536 -11.44 14.56 8.94
C ALA A 536 -11.76 15.98 9.44
N ALA A 537 -11.08 17.00 8.88
CA ALA A 537 -11.30 18.40 9.23
C ALA A 537 -12.70 18.89 8.84
N HIS A 538 -13.24 18.42 7.71
CA HIS A 538 -14.61 18.74 7.30
C HIS A 538 -15.62 18.10 8.26
N TYR A 539 -15.45 16.82 8.61
CA TYR A 539 -16.29 16.18 9.63
C TYR A 539 -16.21 16.88 10.98
N ALA A 540 -15.03 17.31 11.42
CA ALA A 540 -14.86 18.08 12.65
C ALA A 540 -15.70 19.37 12.64
N ARG A 541 -15.75 20.09 11.52
CA ARG A 541 -16.60 21.28 11.35
C ARG A 541 -18.09 20.94 11.42
N LEU A 542 -18.54 19.89 10.73
CA LEU A 542 -19.95 19.46 10.78
C LEU A 542 -20.39 19.04 12.19
N LEU A 543 -19.51 18.34 12.91
CA LEU A 543 -19.70 17.97 14.31
C LEU A 543 -19.81 19.23 15.20
N ALA A 544 -18.90 20.18 15.04
CA ALA A 544 -18.90 21.42 15.81
C ALA A 544 -20.19 22.23 15.59
N ASP A 545 -20.66 22.33 14.34
CA ASP A 545 -21.93 23.00 13.97
C ASP A 545 -23.18 22.35 14.62
N ALA A 546 -23.04 21.11 15.11
CA ALA A 546 -24.08 20.34 15.79
C ALA A 546 -23.88 20.26 17.32
N GLY A 547 -22.88 20.94 17.88
CA GLY A 547 -22.56 20.88 19.32
C GLY A 547 -21.84 19.60 19.75
N LEU A 548 -21.12 18.97 18.82
CA LEU A 548 -20.28 17.79 19.05
C LEU A 548 -18.80 18.14 18.83
N ASP A 549 -17.92 17.46 19.54
CA ASP A 549 -16.47 17.61 19.46
C ASP A 549 -15.82 16.32 18.99
N LEU A 550 -14.99 16.40 17.94
CA LEU A 550 -14.24 15.27 17.39
C LEU A 550 -13.02 15.00 18.29
N ARG A 551 -12.99 13.83 18.92
CA ARG A 551 -11.89 13.39 19.81
C ARG A 551 -10.72 12.77 19.05
N GLY A 552 -10.99 12.23 17.86
CA GLY A 552 -9.99 11.62 16.99
C GLY A 552 -10.63 10.65 16.00
N HIS A 553 -9.81 9.96 15.23
CA HIS A 553 -10.25 8.87 14.37
C HIS A 553 -9.23 7.74 14.30
N THR A 554 -9.69 6.52 14.06
CA THR A 554 -8.84 5.32 13.94
C THR A 554 -9.10 4.62 12.61
N PRO A 555 -8.06 4.10 11.92
CA PRO A 555 -8.23 3.39 10.66
C PRO A 555 -8.92 2.03 10.83
N LEU A 556 -9.68 1.63 9.81
CA LEU A 556 -10.33 0.33 9.63
C LEU A 556 -9.87 -0.29 8.29
N PRO A 557 -10.09 -1.61 8.09
CA PRO A 557 -9.88 -2.24 6.79
C PRO A 557 -10.60 -1.50 5.66
N LEU A 558 -10.06 -1.66 4.44
CA LEU A 558 -10.60 -1.04 3.22
C LEU A 558 -10.62 0.51 3.30
N ASP A 559 -9.63 1.15 3.91
CA ASP A 559 -9.50 2.63 4.03
C ASP A 559 -10.70 3.35 4.67
N ALA A 560 -11.49 2.63 5.47
CA ALA A 560 -12.50 3.26 6.31
C ALA A 560 -11.88 3.76 7.61
N HIS A 561 -12.61 4.61 8.31
CA HIS A 561 -12.23 5.15 9.60
C HIS A 561 -13.42 5.16 10.54
N VAL A 562 -13.13 5.02 11.83
CA VAL A 562 -14.07 5.37 12.89
C VAL A 562 -13.68 6.76 13.38
N LEU A 563 -14.55 7.75 13.20
CA LEU A 563 -14.45 9.04 13.89
C LEU A 563 -15.15 8.93 15.23
N HIS A 564 -14.48 9.37 16.29
CA HIS A 564 -15.01 9.34 17.64
C HIS A 564 -15.34 10.76 18.09
N ALA A 565 -16.61 11.02 18.37
CA ALA A 565 -17.10 12.32 18.82
C ALA A 565 -17.86 12.22 20.15
N ARG A 566 -17.95 13.36 20.86
CA ARG A 566 -18.75 13.52 22.09
C ARG A 566 -19.49 14.84 22.06
N LYS A 567 -20.49 15.01 22.94
CA LYS A 567 -21.06 16.34 23.20
C LYS A 567 -19.99 17.34 23.62
N THR A 568 -20.06 18.54 23.05
CA THR A 568 -19.29 19.67 23.54
C THR A 568 -19.79 20.02 24.94
N PRO A 569 -18.91 20.12 25.96
CA PRO A 569 -19.32 20.56 27.28
C PRO A 569 -19.97 21.96 27.20
N PRO A 570 -20.99 22.26 28.00
CA PRO A 570 -21.48 23.63 28.11
C PRO A 570 -20.30 24.55 28.49
N ARG A 571 -20.14 25.66 27.77
CA ARG A 571 -19.16 26.68 28.16
C ARG A 571 -19.54 27.21 29.56
N PRO A 572 -18.58 27.32 30.49
CA PRO A 572 -18.84 27.80 31.85
C PRO A 572 -19.37 29.24 31.87
#